data_AF-A0A561VSB6-F1
#
_entry.id   AF-A0A561VSB6-F1
#
_cell.length_a   1.000
_cell.length_b   1.000
_cell.length_c   1.000
_cell.angle_alpha   90.00
_cell.angle_beta   90.00
_cell.angle_gamma   90.00
#
_symmetry.space_group_name_H-M   'P 1'
#
loop_
_entity.id
_entity.type
_entity.pdbx_description
1 polymer ?
#
loop_
_entity_poly.entity_id
_entity_poly.type
_entity_poly.pdbx_seq_one_letter_code
_entity_poly.pdbx_strand_id
1 'polypeptide(L)'
;MTAGETGAARFAEPLSLEAVRERVWKEPAGAVLLLQREPWQHEYAGGLWSAQPAAVWCTVLAEAYLRVDAAEAAFDAVDDAIDLVSGPAGAVTDDVRTALVPVAAVWADLGVYIGDEDAEARCHVYARLAERVDDERRLLLAGAIRAIAVYHHADGERGRRWLERVLTRYQQIAGHTDAGIRMLTSGLAAMDDGLTRGEYRPGSREAFRIPVPGGMVQPDVAAPPHHYLASRVRLHRPYPAAGAGGRT
;
A
#
# COMPACT_ATOMS: atom_id res chain seq x y z
N MET A 1 18.60 -5.02 -46.98
CA MET A 1 18.99 -5.29 -45.58
C MET A 1 19.12 -3.94 -44.89
N THR A 2 18.02 -3.43 -44.35
CA THR A 2 18.02 -2.20 -43.54
C THR A 2 18.36 -2.59 -42.10
N ALA A 3 19.31 -1.84 -41.54
CA ALA A 3 19.87 -2.03 -40.20
C ALA A 3 18.77 -1.99 -39.14
N GLY A 4 18.89 -2.88 -38.15
CA GLY A 4 17.94 -3.05 -37.07
C GLY A 4 17.71 -1.76 -36.30
N GLU A 5 16.43 -1.40 -36.18
CA GLU A 5 15.94 -0.46 -35.19
C GLU A 5 16.24 -1.05 -33.80
N THR A 6 17.36 -0.63 -33.23
CA THR A 6 17.67 -0.84 -31.81
C THR A 6 16.55 -0.20 -31.00
N GLY A 7 15.89 -1.00 -30.15
CA GLY A 7 14.74 -0.63 -29.31
C GLY A 7 14.97 0.48 -28.27
N ALA A 8 16.03 1.28 -28.40
CA ALA A 8 16.35 2.45 -27.59
C ALA A 8 15.60 3.72 -28.05
N ALA A 9 15.08 3.78 -29.29
CA ALA A 9 14.46 4.98 -29.84
C ALA A 9 12.95 5.15 -29.51
N ARG A 10 12.36 4.33 -28.62
CA ARG A 10 10.91 4.30 -28.38
C ARG A 10 10.41 5.13 -27.19
N PHE A 11 11.28 5.87 -26.51
CA PHE A 11 10.93 6.68 -25.34
C PHE A 11 11.43 8.12 -25.53
N ALA A 12 10.86 8.84 -26.50
CA ALA A 12 11.25 10.22 -26.81
C ALA A 12 10.53 11.27 -25.93
N GLU A 13 9.55 10.85 -25.11
CA GLU A 13 8.85 11.72 -24.15
C GLU A 13 8.87 11.07 -22.76
N PRO A 14 9.11 11.84 -21.68
CA PRO A 14 9.00 11.33 -20.32
C PRO A 14 7.58 10.82 -20.09
N LEU A 15 7.44 9.56 -19.66
CA LEU A 15 6.13 9.00 -19.35
C LEU A 15 5.53 9.72 -18.14
N SER A 16 4.28 10.15 -18.24
CA SER A 16 3.56 10.70 -17.10
C SER A 16 3.38 9.65 -16.01
N LEU A 17 3.31 10.08 -14.74
CA LEU A 17 3.04 9.20 -13.60
C LEU A 17 1.78 8.34 -13.81
N GLU A 18 0.76 8.90 -14.46
CA GLU A 18 -0.48 8.19 -14.81
C GLU A 18 -0.23 7.07 -15.83
N ALA A 19 0.52 7.33 -16.89
CA ALA A 19 0.88 6.32 -17.90
C ALA A 19 1.73 5.20 -17.29
N VAL A 20 2.61 5.54 -16.36
CA VAL A 20 3.42 4.57 -15.62
C VAL A 20 2.53 3.70 -14.72
N ARG A 21 1.61 4.29 -13.95
CA ARG A 21 0.65 3.55 -13.12
C ARG A 21 -0.24 2.64 -13.96
N GLU A 22 -0.71 3.10 -15.11
CA GLU A 22 -1.46 2.29 -16.05
C GLU A 22 -0.63 1.11 -16.55
N ARG A 23 0.66 1.32 -16.83
CA ARG A 23 1.56 0.26 -17.25
C ARG A 23 1.87 -0.75 -16.15
N VAL A 24 2.03 -0.30 -14.90
CA VAL A 24 2.10 -1.17 -13.72
C VAL A 24 0.86 -2.07 -13.66
N TRP A 25 -0.31 -1.53 -14.02
CA TRP A 25 -1.56 -2.30 -14.03
C TRP A 25 -1.66 -3.31 -15.19
N LYS A 26 -1.20 -2.95 -16.40
CA LYS A 26 -1.33 -3.79 -17.61
C LYS A 26 -0.16 -4.76 -17.84
N GLU A 27 1.06 -4.33 -17.54
CA GLU A 27 2.31 -5.01 -17.88
C GLU A 27 3.32 -4.92 -16.71
N PRO A 28 3.04 -5.51 -15.54
CA PRO A 28 3.80 -5.25 -14.32
C PRO A 28 5.30 -5.59 -14.43
N ALA A 29 5.65 -6.71 -15.08
CA ALA A 29 7.06 -7.06 -15.32
C ALA A 29 7.76 -6.06 -16.26
N GLY A 30 7.06 -5.57 -17.28
CA GLY A 30 7.56 -4.52 -18.17
C GLY A 30 7.72 -3.18 -17.45
N ALA A 31 6.80 -2.87 -16.53
CA ALA A 31 6.86 -1.68 -15.70
C ALA A 31 8.04 -1.73 -14.72
N VAL A 32 8.33 -2.87 -14.09
CA VAL A 32 9.54 -3.05 -13.26
C VAL A 32 10.80 -2.74 -14.07
N LEU A 33 10.95 -3.34 -15.26
CA LEU A 33 12.11 -3.10 -16.12
C LEU A 33 12.23 -1.64 -16.55
N LEU A 34 11.11 -0.99 -16.85
CA LEU A 34 11.06 0.44 -17.19
C LEU A 34 11.51 1.31 -15.99
N LEU A 35 10.91 1.07 -14.83
CA LEU A 35 11.14 1.82 -13.59
C LEU A 35 12.56 1.63 -13.03
N GLN A 36 13.18 0.48 -13.26
CA GLN A 36 14.59 0.23 -12.93
C GLN A 36 15.56 0.90 -13.90
N ARG A 37 15.18 1.05 -15.18
CA ARG A 37 16.04 1.57 -16.27
C ARG A 37 15.99 3.07 -16.43
N GLU A 38 14.91 3.69 -15.99
CA GLU A 38 14.74 5.13 -15.86
C GLU A 38 15.09 5.50 -14.41
N PRO A 39 16.37 5.54 -14.00
CA PRO A 39 16.68 6.27 -12.79
C PRO A 39 16.21 7.69 -13.10
N TRP A 40 15.25 8.24 -12.34
CA TRP A 40 15.06 9.63 -11.82
C TRP A 40 15.97 10.78 -12.33
N GLN A 41 16.66 10.65 -13.46
CA GLN A 41 17.75 11.45 -14.00
C GLN A 41 17.25 12.42 -15.07
N HIS A 42 15.98 12.35 -15.48
CA HIS A 42 15.43 13.24 -16.51
C HIS A 42 14.67 14.47 -15.98
N GLU A 43 14.39 14.56 -14.67
CA GLU A 43 14.08 15.84 -14.00
C GLU A 43 15.38 16.53 -13.48
N TYR A 44 16.47 16.42 -14.25
CA TYR A 44 17.76 17.05 -13.96
C TYR A 44 17.99 18.35 -14.77
N ALA A 45 17.03 18.82 -15.56
CA ALA A 45 17.21 19.99 -16.42
C ALA A 45 17.19 21.36 -15.67
N GLY A 46 17.30 21.40 -14.34
CA GLY A 46 17.15 22.64 -13.56
C GLY A 46 17.85 22.77 -12.19
N GLY A 47 18.55 21.75 -11.67
CA GLY A 47 19.50 21.93 -10.56
C GLY A 47 18.97 21.89 -9.11
N LEU A 48 17.75 21.41 -8.84
CA LEU A 48 17.34 21.04 -7.47
C LEU A 48 16.77 19.63 -7.46
N TRP A 49 17.38 18.74 -6.68
CA TRP A 49 16.75 17.48 -6.28
C TRP A 49 15.50 17.83 -5.47
N SER A 50 14.31 17.69 -6.05
CA SER A 50 13.13 17.45 -5.23
C SER A 50 13.17 15.96 -4.87
N ALA A 51 13.29 15.63 -3.59
CA ALA A 51 13.19 14.25 -3.12
C ALA A 51 11.81 13.62 -3.43
N GLN A 52 10.81 14.47 -3.72
CA GLN A 52 9.42 14.07 -3.87
C GLN A 52 9.15 13.23 -5.14
N PRO A 53 9.54 13.64 -6.37
CA PRO A 53 9.40 12.77 -7.55
C PRO A 53 10.07 11.42 -7.38
N ALA A 54 11.31 11.39 -6.90
CA ALA A 54 12.06 10.14 -6.71
C ALA A 54 11.36 9.17 -5.75
N ALA A 55 10.82 9.68 -4.63
CA ALA A 55 10.06 8.87 -3.70
C ALA A 55 8.74 8.36 -4.28
N VAL A 56 8.05 9.17 -5.08
CA VAL A 56 6.86 8.74 -5.82
C VAL A 56 7.23 7.61 -6.79
N TRP A 57 8.34 7.72 -7.52
CA TRP A 57 8.84 6.65 -8.39
C TRP A 57 9.10 5.35 -7.64
N CYS A 58 9.80 5.43 -6.51
CA CYS A 58 10.06 4.30 -5.64
C CYS A 58 8.76 3.63 -5.12
N THR A 59 7.74 4.41 -4.73
CA THR A 59 6.44 3.81 -4.34
C THR A 59 5.71 3.13 -5.50
N VAL A 60 5.83 3.64 -6.73
CA VAL A 60 5.26 3.01 -7.93
C VAL A 60 6.04 1.75 -8.33
N LEU A 61 7.37 1.75 -8.13
CA LEU A 61 8.22 0.58 -8.31
C LEU A 61 7.86 -0.51 -7.29
N ALA A 62 7.63 -0.16 -6.03
CA ALA A 62 7.14 -1.10 -5.02
C ALA A 62 5.81 -1.75 -5.45
N GLU A 63 4.89 -0.97 -6.00
CA GLU A 63 3.64 -1.50 -6.55
C GLU A 63 3.88 -2.48 -7.69
N ALA A 64 4.79 -2.15 -8.60
CA ALA A 64 5.15 -3.01 -9.73
C ALA A 64 5.73 -4.34 -9.24
N TYR A 65 6.63 -4.31 -8.25
CA TYR A 65 7.21 -5.48 -7.62
C TYR A 65 6.17 -6.37 -6.95
N LEU A 66 5.22 -5.79 -6.20
CA LEU A 66 4.16 -6.56 -5.56
C LEU A 66 3.32 -7.36 -6.56
N ARG A 67 3.05 -6.81 -7.74
CA ARG A 67 2.27 -7.50 -8.78
C ARG A 67 3.00 -8.64 -9.46
N VAL A 68 4.33 -8.61 -9.45
CA VAL A 68 5.17 -9.71 -9.93
C VAL A 68 5.64 -10.59 -8.78
N ASP A 69 4.92 -10.57 -7.65
CA ASP A 69 5.16 -11.43 -6.50
C ASP A 69 6.54 -11.24 -5.83
N ALA A 70 7.18 -10.09 -6.05
CA ALA A 70 8.50 -9.73 -5.52
C ALA A 70 8.39 -8.84 -4.27
N ALA A 71 7.82 -9.39 -3.19
CA ALA A 71 7.51 -8.64 -1.97
C ALA A 71 8.75 -8.01 -1.28
N GLU A 72 9.88 -8.71 -1.23
CA GLU A 72 11.13 -8.17 -0.65
C GLU A 72 11.62 -6.95 -1.43
N ALA A 73 11.69 -7.05 -2.76
CA ALA A 73 12.06 -5.92 -3.61
C ALA A 73 11.06 -4.75 -3.53
N ALA A 74 9.78 -5.04 -3.24
CA ALA A 74 8.80 -4.00 -2.96
C ALA A 74 9.11 -3.26 -1.65
N PHE A 75 9.57 -3.95 -0.61
CA PHE A 75 10.02 -3.31 0.63
C PHE A 75 11.24 -2.43 0.40
N ASP A 76 12.27 -2.98 -0.24
CA ASP A 76 13.50 -2.24 -0.54
C ASP A 76 13.18 -0.95 -1.28
N ALA A 77 12.28 -1.00 -2.27
CA ALA A 77 11.86 0.19 -3.00
C ALA A 77 11.13 1.22 -2.11
N VAL A 78 10.32 0.79 -1.13
CA VAL A 78 9.66 1.74 -0.21
C VAL A 78 10.63 2.30 0.82
N ASP A 79 11.57 1.50 1.31
CA ASP A 79 12.61 1.96 2.23
C ASP A 79 13.52 2.99 1.52
N ASP A 80 13.89 2.76 0.26
CA ASP A 80 14.57 3.75 -0.59
C ASP A 80 13.76 5.06 -0.68
N ALA A 81 12.44 4.98 -0.85
CA ALA A 81 11.56 6.15 -0.87
C ALA A 81 11.59 6.92 0.46
N ILE A 82 11.59 6.21 1.59
CA ILE A 82 11.67 6.82 2.93
C ILE A 82 13.02 7.51 3.12
N ASP A 83 14.11 6.87 2.72
CA ASP A 83 15.48 7.41 2.85
C ASP A 83 15.67 8.65 1.97
N LEU A 84 15.18 8.61 0.73
CA LEU A 84 15.22 9.73 -0.20
C LEU A 84 14.54 10.98 0.36
N VAL A 85 13.38 10.81 0.98
CA VAL A 85 12.60 11.94 1.52
C VAL A 85 13.10 12.34 2.91
N SER A 86 13.58 11.41 3.71
CA SER A 86 14.09 11.71 5.06
C SER A 86 15.43 12.45 5.02
N GLY A 87 16.24 12.24 3.97
CA GLY A 87 17.50 12.94 3.72
C GLY A 87 18.55 12.77 4.84
N PRO A 88 19.77 13.30 4.66
CA PRO A 88 20.74 13.38 5.75
C PRO A 88 20.22 14.35 6.82
N ALA A 89 19.93 13.80 8.01
CA ALA A 89 19.41 14.44 9.21
C ALA A 89 19.59 15.98 9.29
N GLY A 90 18.63 16.72 8.75
CA GLY A 90 18.66 18.17 8.71
C GLY A 90 17.31 18.74 8.29
N ALA A 91 16.47 19.05 9.28
CA ALA A 91 15.17 19.72 9.17
C ALA A 91 14.22 19.18 8.08
N VAL A 92 13.39 18.19 8.45
CA VAL A 92 12.21 17.80 7.67
C VAL A 92 11.29 19.02 7.53
N THR A 93 11.22 19.61 6.34
CA THR A 93 10.30 20.73 6.01
C THR A 93 8.86 20.24 5.92
N ASP A 94 7.88 21.15 5.91
CA ASP A 94 6.46 20.78 5.75
C ASP A 94 6.18 20.12 4.38
N ASP A 95 6.87 20.56 3.33
CA ASP A 95 6.79 19.93 2.00
C ASP A 95 7.28 18.48 2.02
N VAL A 96 8.39 18.23 2.73
CA VAL A 96 8.95 16.88 2.92
C VAL A 96 7.97 16.02 3.73
N ARG A 97 7.36 16.55 4.80
CA ARG A 97 6.34 15.83 5.58
C ARG A 97 5.15 15.45 4.71
N THR A 98 4.65 16.39 3.91
CA THR A 98 3.51 16.17 3.00
C THR A 98 3.81 15.06 2.00
N ALA A 99 5.03 15.00 1.47
CA ALA A 99 5.47 13.93 0.57
C ALA A 99 5.74 12.59 1.27
N LEU A 100 6.13 12.58 2.56
CA LEU A 100 6.30 11.34 3.34
C LEU A 100 4.97 10.64 3.62
N VAL A 101 3.88 11.38 3.76
CA VAL A 101 2.57 10.80 4.08
C VAL A 101 2.17 9.71 3.09
N PRO A 102 2.25 9.90 1.76
CA PRO A 102 1.91 8.84 0.83
C PRO A 102 2.85 7.63 0.90
N VAL A 103 4.16 7.88 1.05
CA VAL A 103 5.19 6.85 1.20
C VAL A 103 4.97 6.02 2.46
N ALA A 104 4.63 6.66 3.58
CA ALA A 104 4.40 5.98 4.84
C ALA A 104 3.14 5.12 4.83
N ALA A 105 2.07 5.53 4.13
CA ALA A 105 0.90 4.67 3.99
C ALA A 105 1.21 3.44 3.13
N VAL A 106 1.99 3.63 2.06
CA VAL A 106 2.48 2.55 1.21
C VAL A 106 3.26 1.52 2.04
N TRP A 107 4.19 2.00 2.86
CA TRP A 107 5.01 1.19 3.75
C TRP A 107 4.18 0.43 4.79
N ALA A 108 3.20 1.10 5.40
CA ALA A 108 2.32 0.50 6.39
C ALA A 108 1.42 -0.59 5.77
N ASP A 109 0.81 -0.32 4.62
CA ASP A 109 -0.06 -1.28 3.94
C ASP A 109 0.73 -2.49 3.43
N LEU A 110 1.94 -2.26 2.92
CA LEU A 110 2.85 -3.34 2.52
C LEU A 110 3.26 -4.22 3.71
N GLY A 111 3.53 -3.60 4.87
CA GLY A 111 3.69 -4.30 6.16
C GLY A 111 2.56 -5.27 6.46
N VAL A 112 1.32 -4.78 6.38
CA VAL A 112 0.14 -5.63 6.58
C VAL A 112 0.02 -6.70 5.50
N TYR A 113 0.29 -6.34 4.24
CA TYR A 113 0.14 -7.25 3.09
C TYR A 113 1.01 -8.50 3.21
N ILE A 114 2.27 -8.35 3.63
CA ILE A 114 3.20 -9.48 3.76
C ILE A 114 3.15 -10.17 5.12
N GLY A 115 2.37 -9.62 6.06
CA GLY A 115 2.34 -10.10 7.44
C GLY A 115 3.61 -9.79 8.23
N ASP A 116 4.18 -8.60 8.05
CA ASP A 116 5.36 -8.14 8.79
C ASP A 116 5.00 -7.86 10.26
N GLU A 117 5.84 -8.33 11.19
CA GLU A 117 5.69 -8.14 12.63
C GLU A 117 5.76 -6.65 13.02
N ASP A 118 6.47 -5.83 12.24
CA ASP A 118 6.57 -4.38 12.45
C ASP A 118 5.42 -3.58 11.80
N ALA A 119 4.43 -4.23 11.16
CA ALA A 119 3.32 -3.55 10.48
C ALA A 119 2.58 -2.55 11.39
N GLU A 120 2.38 -2.87 12.67
CA GLU A 120 1.76 -1.94 13.63
C GLU A 120 2.61 -0.68 13.86
N ALA A 121 3.94 -0.83 13.98
CA ALA A 121 4.86 0.29 14.17
C ALA A 121 4.91 1.20 12.93
N ARG A 122 4.84 0.62 11.72
CA ARG A 122 4.74 1.40 10.48
C ARG A 122 3.44 2.19 10.40
N CYS A 123 2.31 1.60 10.79
CA CYS A 123 1.04 2.31 10.88
C CYS A 123 1.10 3.50 11.86
N HIS A 124 1.86 3.37 12.96
CA HIS A 124 2.11 4.47 13.89
C HIS A 124 2.91 5.62 13.26
N VAL A 125 3.91 5.31 12.43
CA VAL A 125 4.66 6.33 11.68
C VAL A 125 3.72 7.05 10.71
N TYR A 126 2.92 6.31 9.94
CA TYR A 126 1.94 6.88 9.03
C TYR A 126 0.93 7.79 9.76
N ALA A 127 0.35 7.35 10.88
CA ALA A 127 -0.58 8.15 11.67
C ALA A 127 0.05 9.46 12.16
N ARG A 128 1.29 9.43 12.68
CA ARG A 128 2.00 10.63 13.14
C ARG A 128 2.28 11.62 12.00
N LEU A 129 2.56 11.12 10.79
CA LEU A 129 2.76 11.99 9.63
C LEU A 129 1.46 12.62 9.17
N ALA A 130 0.36 11.85 9.12
CA ALA A 130 -0.97 12.37 8.77
C ALA A 130 -1.46 13.43 9.76
N GLU A 131 -1.25 13.22 11.07
CA GLU A 131 -1.56 14.19 12.12
C GLU A 131 -0.78 15.49 11.95
N ARG A 132 0.50 15.43 11.59
CA ARG A 132 1.35 16.62 11.40
C ARG A 132 0.98 17.48 10.20
N VAL A 133 0.27 16.92 9.21
CA VAL A 133 -0.20 17.66 8.03
C VAL A 133 -1.70 17.94 8.08
N ASP A 134 -2.34 17.72 9.24
CA ASP A 134 -3.77 17.90 9.47
C ASP A 134 -4.67 17.14 8.47
N ASP A 135 -4.24 15.96 8.00
CA ASP A 135 -5.02 15.11 7.09
C ASP A 135 -5.81 14.04 7.88
N GLU A 136 -6.98 14.44 8.38
CA GLU A 136 -7.86 13.59 9.18
C GLU A 136 -8.28 12.30 8.45
N ARG A 137 -8.46 12.35 7.12
CA ARG A 137 -8.85 11.15 6.35
C ARG A 137 -7.73 10.13 6.30
N ARG A 138 -6.50 10.58 6.10
CA ARG A 138 -5.31 9.72 6.15
C ARG A 138 -5.01 9.23 7.56
N LEU A 139 -5.25 10.04 8.59
CA LEU A 139 -5.15 9.60 9.98
C LEU A 139 -6.11 8.43 10.27
N LEU A 140 -7.35 8.52 9.78
CA LEU A 140 -8.33 7.44 9.93
C LEU A 140 -7.96 6.20 9.11
N LEU A 141 -7.44 6.37 7.88
CA LEU A 141 -6.93 5.25 7.09
C LEU A 141 -5.75 4.55 7.79
N ALA A 142 -4.82 5.31 8.37
CA ALA A 142 -3.74 4.76 9.19
C ALA A 142 -4.27 3.94 10.37
N GLY A 143 -5.31 4.45 11.05
CA GLY A 143 -6.01 3.74 12.12
C GLY A 143 -6.68 2.45 11.64
N ALA A 144 -7.26 2.44 10.45
CA ALA A 144 -7.91 1.28 9.87
C ALA A 144 -6.91 0.19 9.47
N ILE A 145 -5.80 0.56 8.81
CA ILE A 145 -4.72 -0.38 8.45
C ILE A 145 -4.08 -0.95 9.73
N ARG A 146 -3.88 -0.11 10.76
CA ARG A 146 -3.41 -0.58 12.08
C ARG A 146 -4.36 -1.60 12.70
N ALA A 147 -5.67 -1.36 12.63
CA ALA A 147 -6.64 -2.30 13.16
C ALA A 147 -6.51 -3.69 12.51
N ILE A 148 -6.21 -3.72 11.20
CA ILE A 148 -5.91 -4.96 10.47
C ILE A 148 -4.59 -5.59 10.91
N ALA A 149 -3.53 -4.79 11.10
CA ALA A 149 -2.27 -5.28 11.64
C ALA A 149 -2.46 -5.94 13.02
N VAL A 150 -3.19 -5.28 13.93
CA VAL A 150 -3.53 -5.80 15.26
C VAL A 150 -4.38 -7.07 15.15
N TYR A 151 -5.35 -7.07 14.24
CA TYR A 151 -6.16 -8.24 13.95
C TYR A 151 -5.24 -9.41 13.60
N HIS A 152 -4.37 -9.29 12.59
CA HIS A 152 -3.52 -10.38 12.11
C HIS A 152 -2.39 -10.80 13.05
N HIS A 153 -1.81 -9.89 13.83
CA HIS A 153 -0.54 -10.16 14.52
C HIS A 153 -0.63 -10.22 16.05
N ALA A 154 -1.72 -9.72 16.65
CA ALA A 154 -1.82 -9.62 18.10
C ALA A 154 -3.11 -10.24 18.66
N ASP A 155 -4.26 -9.67 18.30
CA ASP A 155 -5.56 -10.06 18.85
C ASP A 155 -6.67 -9.62 17.89
N GLY A 156 -7.34 -10.59 17.28
CA GLY A 156 -8.44 -10.41 16.33
C GLY A 156 -9.58 -9.55 16.89
N GLU A 157 -10.00 -9.79 18.13
CA GLU A 157 -11.07 -9.00 18.77
C GLU A 157 -10.62 -7.57 19.08
N ARG A 158 -9.35 -7.39 19.48
CA ARG A 158 -8.78 -6.05 19.67
C ARG A 158 -8.73 -5.27 18.36
N GLY A 159 -8.28 -5.90 17.27
CA GLY A 159 -8.25 -5.31 15.94
C GLY A 159 -9.65 -4.93 15.45
N ARG A 160 -10.61 -5.84 15.57
CA ARG A 160 -12.03 -5.62 15.24
C ARG A 160 -12.64 -4.42 16.00
N ARG A 161 -12.52 -4.41 17.34
CA ARG A 161 -12.98 -3.28 18.17
C ARG A 161 -12.29 -1.96 17.84
N TRP A 162 -11.04 -2.02 17.37
CA TRP A 162 -10.33 -0.83 16.91
C TRP A 162 -10.96 -0.29 15.62
N LEU A 163 -11.20 -1.16 14.64
CA LEU A 163 -11.81 -0.76 13.38
C LEU A 163 -13.23 -0.19 13.58
N GLU A 164 -14.01 -0.75 14.52
CA GLU A 164 -15.29 -0.18 14.93
C GLU A 164 -15.17 1.27 15.41
N ARG A 165 -14.19 1.57 16.29
CA ARG A 165 -13.95 2.94 16.77
C ARG A 165 -13.55 3.88 15.64
N VAL A 166 -12.71 3.42 14.71
CA VAL A 166 -12.32 4.20 13.52
C VAL A 166 -13.54 4.49 12.64
N LEU A 167 -14.41 3.50 12.41
CA LEU A 167 -15.66 3.66 11.68
C LEU A 167 -16.59 4.69 12.34
N THR A 168 -16.81 4.58 13.66
CA THR A 168 -17.63 5.56 14.40
C THR A 168 -17.07 6.97 14.26
N ARG A 169 -15.75 7.14 14.40
CA ARG A 169 -15.11 8.46 14.25
C ARG A 169 -15.25 8.98 12.81
N TYR A 170 -15.05 8.13 11.81
CA TYR A 170 -15.18 8.51 10.40
C TYR A 170 -16.60 8.97 10.07
N GLN A 171 -17.62 8.26 10.56
CA GLN A 171 -19.03 8.64 10.39
C GLN A 171 -19.36 10.03 10.96
N GLN A 172 -18.74 10.40 12.08
CA GLN A 172 -18.93 11.72 12.69
C GLN A 172 -18.35 12.86 11.83
N ILE A 173 -17.30 12.59 11.06
CA ILE A 173 -16.58 13.61 10.28
C ILE A 173 -17.13 13.73 8.86
N ALA A 174 -17.33 12.60 8.17
CA ALA A 174 -17.65 12.57 6.74
C ALA A 174 -19.15 12.38 6.44
N GLY A 175 -19.98 12.08 7.45
CA GLY A 175 -21.39 11.74 7.27
C GLY A 175 -21.59 10.34 6.68
N HIS A 176 -22.80 9.78 6.81
CA HIS A 176 -23.06 8.33 6.67
C HIS A 176 -22.94 7.71 5.26
N THR A 177 -22.81 8.51 4.19
CA THR A 177 -22.85 8.03 2.80
C THR A 177 -21.48 8.03 2.08
N ASP A 178 -20.42 8.43 2.79
CA ASP A 178 -19.07 8.55 2.24
C ASP A 178 -18.47 7.20 1.78
N ALA A 179 -17.61 7.23 0.75
CA ALA A 179 -16.97 6.03 0.22
C ALA A 179 -16.06 5.33 1.26
N GLY A 180 -15.41 6.10 2.13
CA GLY A 180 -14.60 5.57 3.23
C GLY A 180 -15.39 4.73 4.22
N ILE A 181 -16.68 5.05 4.45
CA ILE A 181 -17.55 4.24 5.31
C ILE A 181 -17.75 2.85 4.71
N ARG A 182 -18.05 2.76 3.41
CA ARG A 182 -18.23 1.46 2.74
C ARG A 182 -16.97 0.60 2.83
N MET A 183 -15.80 1.22 2.67
CA MET A 183 -14.51 0.56 2.83
C MET A 183 -14.29 0.05 4.27
N LEU A 184 -14.56 0.87 5.29
CA LEU A 184 -14.42 0.50 6.70
C LEU A 184 -15.40 -0.61 7.10
N THR A 185 -16.67 -0.49 6.70
CA THR A 185 -17.70 -1.51 6.95
C THR A 185 -17.37 -2.84 6.30
N SER A 186 -16.82 -2.86 5.08
CA SER A 186 -16.42 -4.11 4.43
C SER A 186 -15.24 -4.79 5.14
N GLY A 187 -14.27 -4.01 5.61
CA GLY A 187 -13.17 -4.51 6.43
C GLY A 187 -13.67 -5.13 7.73
N LEU A 188 -14.58 -4.43 8.43
CA LEU A 188 -15.18 -4.92 9.66
C LEU A 188 -15.95 -6.24 9.45
N ALA A 189 -16.80 -6.29 8.42
CA ALA A 189 -17.53 -7.51 8.07
C ALA A 189 -16.60 -8.69 7.75
N ALA A 190 -15.43 -8.43 7.15
CA ALA A 190 -14.44 -9.47 6.90
C ALA A 190 -13.77 -9.97 8.19
N MET A 191 -13.52 -9.08 9.18
CA MET A 191 -12.99 -9.48 10.48
C MET A 191 -14.00 -10.31 11.27
N ASP A 192 -15.27 -9.89 11.27
CA ASP A 192 -16.37 -10.60 11.92
C ASP A 192 -16.54 -12.03 11.36
N ASP A 193 -16.48 -12.16 10.03
CA ASP A 193 -16.55 -13.45 9.33
C ASP A 193 -15.38 -14.36 9.74
N GLY A 194 -14.17 -13.82 9.74
CA GLY A 194 -12.96 -14.57 10.11
C GLY A 194 -12.98 -15.07 11.56
N LEU A 195 -13.46 -14.25 12.50
CA LEU A 195 -13.60 -14.61 13.91
C LEU A 195 -14.71 -15.65 14.12
N THR A 196 -15.88 -15.45 13.51
CA THR A 196 -17.04 -16.33 13.69
C THR A 196 -16.80 -17.73 13.13
N ARG A 197 -16.09 -17.83 12.00
CA ARG A 197 -15.78 -19.12 11.37
C ARG A 197 -14.53 -19.80 11.93
N GLY A 198 -13.84 -19.20 12.89
CA GLY A 198 -12.56 -19.72 13.40
C GLY A 198 -11.45 -19.75 12.34
N GLU A 199 -11.59 -18.92 11.29
CA GLU A 199 -10.59 -18.77 10.22
C GLU A 199 -9.46 -17.82 10.64
N TYR A 200 -9.66 -17.05 11.71
CA TYR A 200 -8.65 -16.21 12.32
C TYR A 200 -7.47 -17.04 12.86
N ARG A 201 -6.26 -16.75 12.35
CA ARG A 201 -5.01 -17.35 12.83
C ARG A 201 -3.94 -16.27 13.00
N PRO A 202 -3.71 -15.79 14.24
CA PRO A 202 -2.68 -14.80 14.49
C PRO A 202 -1.31 -15.31 14.03
N GLY A 203 -0.55 -14.46 13.34
CA GLY A 203 0.81 -14.77 12.90
C GLY A 203 0.92 -15.84 11.80
N SER A 204 -0.19 -16.26 11.18
CA SER A 204 -0.11 -17.14 10.02
C SER A 204 0.43 -16.39 8.80
N ARG A 205 1.58 -16.82 8.29
CA ARG A 205 2.23 -16.24 7.09
C ARG A 205 1.68 -16.82 5.77
N GLU A 206 0.60 -17.61 5.82
CA GLU A 206 -0.08 -18.11 4.63
C GLU A 206 -0.87 -16.96 3.97
N ALA A 207 -0.15 -16.13 3.21
CA ALA A 207 -0.73 -15.03 2.47
C ALA A 207 -1.28 -15.55 1.13
N PHE A 208 -2.60 -15.54 0.96
CA PHE A 208 -3.20 -15.52 -0.37
C PHE A 208 -2.92 -14.18 -1.01
N ARG A 209 -2.01 -14.17 -1.99
CA ARG A 209 -1.64 -12.97 -2.75
C ARG A 209 -2.70 -12.65 -3.79
N ILE A 210 -3.85 -12.13 -3.34
CA ILE A 210 -4.85 -11.59 -4.27
C ILE A 210 -4.45 -10.15 -4.59
N PRO A 211 -4.14 -9.82 -5.86
CA PRO A 211 -3.88 -8.44 -6.23
C PRO A 211 -5.13 -7.58 -5.98
N VAL A 212 -4.98 -6.47 -5.27
CA VAL A 212 -6.09 -5.57 -4.97
C VAL A 212 -6.46 -4.75 -6.20
N PRO A 213 -7.72 -4.77 -6.65
CA PRO A 213 -8.18 -3.95 -7.76
C PRO A 213 -8.00 -2.44 -7.48
N GLY A 214 -7.40 -1.70 -8.43
CA GLY A 214 -7.38 -0.22 -8.41
C GLY A 214 -6.06 0.44 -8.00
N GLY A 215 -5.01 -0.32 -7.77
CA GLY A 215 -3.68 0.19 -7.39
C GLY A 215 -3.39 -0.17 -5.94
N MET A 216 -2.38 -1.01 -5.71
CA MET A 216 -2.28 -1.75 -4.45
C MET A 216 -1.79 -0.92 -3.27
N VAL A 217 -1.32 0.30 -3.47
CA VAL A 217 -0.43 0.89 -2.47
C VAL A 217 -0.96 2.18 -1.85
N GLN A 218 -1.89 2.87 -2.51
CA GLN A 218 -2.79 3.83 -1.86
C GLN A 218 -4.15 3.81 -2.53
N PRO A 219 -5.24 3.48 -1.82
CA PRO A 219 -6.56 3.86 -2.33
C PRO A 219 -6.58 5.39 -2.43
N ASP A 220 -7.25 5.93 -3.45
CA ASP A 220 -7.64 7.34 -3.42
C ASP A 220 -8.40 7.57 -2.11
N VAL A 221 -7.81 8.34 -1.21
CA VAL A 221 -8.37 8.55 0.14
C VAL A 221 -9.69 9.32 0.06
N ALA A 222 -9.94 10.04 -1.04
CA ALA A 222 -11.21 10.69 -1.30
C ALA A 222 -12.28 9.75 -1.88
N ALA A 223 -11.87 8.69 -2.58
CA ALA A 223 -12.76 7.73 -3.21
C ALA A 223 -12.23 6.28 -3.11
N PRO A 224 -12.05 5.74 -1.88
CA PRO A 224 -11.39 4.46 -1.73
C PRO A 224 -12.24 3.32 -2.30
N PRO A 225 -11.63 2.29 -2.92
CA PRO A 225 -12.34 1.09 -3.32
C PRO A 225 -13.01 0.44 -2.11
N HIS A 226 -14.32 0.18 -2.22
CA HIS A 226 -15.12 -0.33 -1.11
C HIS A 226 -14.61 -1.67 -0.54
N HIS A 227 -13.85 -2.46 -1.30
CA HIS A 227 -13.35 -3.78 -0.88
C HIS A 227 -11.88 -3.75 -0.42
N TYR A 228 -11.23 -2.59 -0.39
CA TYR A 228 -9.81 -2.46 -0.08
C TYR A 228 -9.45 -3.10 1.28
N LEU A 229 -10.07 -2.66 2.38
CA LEU A 229 -9.78 -3.23 3.71
C LEU A 229 -10.21 -4.69 3.85
N ALA A 230 -11.35 -5.07 3.26
CA ALA A 230 -11.80 -6.46 3.23
C ALA A 230 -10.77 -7.38 2.56
N SER A 231 -10.09 -6.90 1.51
CA SER A 231 -9.04 -7.66 0.86
C SER A 231 -7.87 -7.92 1.81
N ARG A 232 -7.40 -6.91 2.55
CA ARG A 232 -6.31 -6.99 3.53
C ARG A 232 -6.62 -7.93 4.70
N VAL A 233 -7.88 -7.96 5.15
CA VAL A 233 -8.32 -8.93 6.16
C VAL A 233 -8.30 -10.36 5.62
N ARG A 234 -8.64 -10.58 4.35
CA ARG A 234 -8.76 -11.92 3.75
C ARG A 234 -7.44 -12.49 3.23
N LEU A 235 -6.36 -11.72 3.18
CA LEU A 235 -5.04 -12.21 2.75
C LEU A 235 -4.55 -13.38 3.61
N HIS A 236 -4.96 -13.48 4.89
CA HIS A 236 -4.50 -14.52 5.82
C HIS A 236 -5.44 -15.74 5.96
N ARG A 237 -6.16 -16.11 4.89
CA ARG A 237 -6.94 -17.36 4.93
C ARG A 237 -5.99 -18.59 4.86
N PRO A 238 -6.24 -19.64 5.66
CA PRO A 238 -5.54 -20.91 5.45
C PRO A 238 -5.85 -21.47 4.07
N TYR A 239 -4.84 -22.00 3.39
CA TYR A 239 -5.05 -22.76 2.15
C TYR A 239 -5.95 -23.97 2.49
N PRO A 240 -7.01 -24.29 1.71
CA PRO A 240 -7.72 -25.54 1.93
C PRO A 240 -6.71 -26.67 1.71
N ALA A 241 -6.43 -27.45 2.76
CA ALA A 241 -5.54 -28.60 2.64
C ALA A 241 -6.01 -29.45 1.45
N ALA A 242 -5.17 -29.54 0.42
CA ALA A 242 -5.44 -30.39 -0.72
C ALA A 242 -5.54 -31.83 -0.18
N GLY A 243 -6.76 -32.36 -0.11
CA GLY A 243 -6.99 -33.76 0.25
C GLY A 243 -7.77 -34.01 1.53
N ALA A 244 -9.00 -33.51 1.62
CA ALA A 244 -10.07 -34.25 2.28
C ALA A 244 -11.15 -34.64 1.25
N GLY A 245 -10.71 -34.98 0.04
CA GLY A 245 -11.52 -35.74 -0.92
C GLY A 245 -11.58 -37.18 -0.43
N GLY A 246 -12.54 -37.46 0.45
CA GLY A 246 -12.87 -38.80 0.86
C GLY A 246 -13.08 -39.69 -0.37
N ARG A 247 -12.33 -40.78 -0.44
CA ARG A 247 -12.75 -41.96 -1.18
C ARG A 247 -13.52 -42.83 -0.19
N THR A 248 -14.85 -42.78 -0.31
CA THR A 248 -15.73 -43.90 0.01
C THR A 248 -15.43 -45.09 -0.89
#